data_AF-A0A565A7C0-F1
#
_entry.id   AF-A0A565A7C0-F1
#
_cell.length_a   1.000
_cell.length_b   1.000
_cell.length_c   1.000
_cell.angle_alpha   90.00
_cell.angle_beta   90.00
_cell.angle_gamma   90.00
#
_symmetry.space_group_name_H-M   'P 1'
#
loop_
_entity.id
_entity.type
_entity.pdbx_description
1 polymer ?
#
loop_
_entity_poly.entity_id
_entity_poly.type
_entity_poly.pdbx_seq_one_letter_code
_entity_poly.pdbx_strand_id
1 'polypeptide(L)'
;MDHEEGDDYYEYVHLFPKYKATLDDIIKGDNHANDISNCHRSAKESFREHEDYKKQCPKIAKYLTHLNNSEDGDNFKRCRFLNYLLNSEKIYNQIDSHSKSDIIEAYNKLTHLKYKCYGNIGLIKDDIFSQLQILYKLYDSFYKIKIKDDKEDKIICENAGESVQLYGQNYEYCRKNSKEKFCQQLIHFQKLYNELMKNVTNCSKVSNYLPNIETDFISPIILTSVIFTPLGSWLLKQRVMKKTIIDDINKKNLKLSQNSKYEENNLSK
;
A
#
# COMPACT_ATOMS: atom_id res chain seq x y z
N MET A 1 -20.36 -13.16 -2.81
CA MET A 1 -20.09 -11.71 -2.89
C MET A 1 -19.06 -11.59 -3.98
N ASP A 2 -19.50 -11.16 -5.16
CA ASP A 2 -18.65 -11.13 -6.35
C ASP A 2 -17.49 -10.17 -6.09
N HIS A 3 -16.26 -10.67 -6.23
CA HIS A 3 -15.07 -9.83 -6.14
C HIS A 3 -14.99 -9.01 -7.43
N GLU A 4 -15.11 -7.69 -7.33
CA GLU A 4 -14.85 -6.82 -8.49
C GLU A 4 -13.36 -6.90 -8.83
N GLU A 5 -13.05 -6.98 -10.12
CA GLU A 5 -11.68 -7.06 -10.60
C GLU A 5 -10.88 -5.82 -10.16
N GLY A 6 -9.80 -6.01 -9.40
CA GLY A 6 -8.99 -4.92 -8.83
C GLY A 6 -9.30 -4.54 -7.37
N ASP A 7 -10.28 -5.20 -6.73
CA ASP A 7 -10.60 -4.95 -5.33
C ASP A 7 -9.56 -5.46 -4.32
N ASP A 8 -8.69 -6.36 -4.73
CA ASP A 8 -7.67 -6.96 -3.86
C ASP A 8 -6.50 -6.02 -3.56
N TYR A 9 -6.33 -4.95 -4.34
CA TYR A 9 -5.31 -3.93 -4.10
C TYR A 9 -5.47 -3.25 -2.75
N TYR A 10 -6.70 -2.98 -2.33
CA TYR A 10 -6.98 -2.29 -1.07
C TYR A 10 -6.38 -3.01 0.14
N GLU A 11 -6.36 -4.34 0.12
CA GLU A 11 -5.81 -5.14 1.22
C GLU A 11 -4.30 -4.91 1.41
N TYR A 12 -3.57 -4.56 0.34
CA TYR A 12 -2.11 -4.57 0.32
C TYR A 12 -1.47 -3.20 0.13
N VAL A 13 -2.24 -2.16 -0.20
CA VAL A 13 -1.70 -0.82 -0.48
C VAL A 13 -0.85 -0.24 0.67
N HIS A 14 -1.15 -0.63 1.91
CA HIS A 14 -0.36 -0.24 3.09
C HIS A 14 1.09 -0.76 3.07
N LEU A 15 1.40 -1.76 2.25
CA LEU A 15 2.74 -2.34 2.07
C LEU A 15 3.50 -1.68 0.91
N PHE A 16 2.82 -0.96 0.02
CA PHE A 16 3.41 -0.44 -1.22
C PHE A 16 4.59 0.53 -0.98
N PRO A 17 4.57 1.44 0.01
CA PRO A 17 5.75 2.28 0.29
C PRO A 17 7.00 1.48 0.64
N LYS A 18 6.84 0.39 1.41
CA LYS A 18 7.96 -0.52 1.73
C LYS A 18 8.46 -1.22 0.46
N TYR A 19 7.55 -1.74 -0.37
CA TYR A 19 7.95 -2.39 -1.61
C TYR A 19 8.59 -1.42 -2.61
N LYS A 20 8.16 -0.15 -2.62
CA LYS A 20 8.80 0.91 -3.40
C LYS A 20 10.23 1.15 -2.97
N ALA A 21 10.48 1.28 -1.66
CA ALA A 21 11.83 1.42 -1.14
C ALA A 21 12.73 0.22 -1.51
N THR A 22 12.20 -1.00 -1.41
CA THR A 22 12.91 -2.22 -1.83
C THR A 22 13.18 -2.25 -3.34
N LEU A 23 12.20 -1.90 -4.17
CA LEU A 23 12.38 -1.81 -5.61
C LEU A 23 13.45 -0.78 -5.96
N ASP A 24 13.38 0.41 -5.38
CA ASP A 24 14.32 1.50 -5.62
C ASP A 24 15.75 1.08 -5.28
N ASP A 25 15.94 0.32 -4.21
CA ASP A 25 17.24 -0.25 -3.87
C ASP A 25 17.73 -1.28 -4.89
N ILE A 26 16.86 -2.22 -5.29
CA ILE A 26 17.18 -3.26 -6.28
C ILE A 26 17.59 -2.64 -7.62
N ILE A 27 16.90 -1.58 -8.07
CA ILE A 27 17.13 -1.00 -9.39
C ILE A 27 18.28 0.01 -9.44
N LYS A 28 19.00 0.25 -8.33
CA LYS A 28 20.22 1.09 -8.33
C LYS A 28 21.32 0.49 -9.21
N GLY A 29 22.13 1.39 -9.79
CA GLY A 29 23.31 1.10 -10.62
C GLY A 29 23.00 0.76 -12.08
N ASP A 30 24.00 0.87 -12.96
CA ASP A 30 23.80 0.84 -14.43
C ASP A 30 24.00 -0.54 -15.10
N ASN A 31 24.34 -1.59 -14.34
CA ASN A 31 24.56 -2.93 -14.91
C ASN A 31 23.22 -3.61 -15.26
N HIS A 32 22.70 -3.29 -16.44
CA HIS A 32 21.41 -3.76 -16.96
C HIS A 32 21.51 -4.57 -18.26
N ALA A 33 22.74 -4.90 -18.71
CA ALA A 33 23.00 -5.46 -20.03
C ALA A 33 22.25 -6.78 -20.33
N ASN A 34 21.96 -7.61 -19.31
CA ASN A 34 21.29 -8.90 -19.50
C ASN A 34 19.78 -8.81 -19.79
N ASP A 35 19.14 -7.66 -19.60
CA ASP A 35 17.67 -7.57 -19.67
C ASP A 35 17.11 -6.88 -20.92
N ILE A 36 17.98 -6.28 -21.74
CA ILE A 36 17.59 -5.57 -22.97
C ILE A 36 16.90 -6.52 -23.97
N SER A 37 17.39 -7.76 -24.12
CA SER A 37 16.80 -8.74 -25.05
C SER A 37 15.36 -9.09 -24.69
N ASN A 38 15.05 -9.29 -23.40
CA ASN A 38 13.69 -9.58 -22.96
C ASN A 38 12.79 -8.36 -23.13
N CYS A 39 13.29 -7.16 -22.82
CA CYS A 39 12.58 -5.91 -23.06
C CYS A 39 12.18 -5.73 -24.53
N HIS A 40 13.14 -5.89 -25.43
CA HIS A 40 12.92 -5.80 -26.87
C HIS A 40 11.91 -6.84 -27.38
N ARG A 41 11.95 -8.07 -26.86
CA ARG A 41 10.98 -9.13 -27.21
C ARG A 41 9.57 -8.87 -26.67
N SER A 42 9.45 -8.13 -25.58
CA SER A 42 8.16 -7.85 -24.94
C SER A 42 7.42 -6.65 -25.52
N ALA A 43 8.13 -5.68 -26.10
CA ALA A 43 7.54 -4.47 -26.66
C ALA A 43 7.12 -4.62 -28.14
N LYS A 44 6.21 -3.73 -28.57
CA LYS A 44 5.86 -3.58 -29.99
C LYS A 44 7.01 -2.91 -30.74
N GLU A 45 7.17 -3.25 -32.01
CA GLU A 45 8.18 -2.65 -32.91
C GLU A 45 8.19 -1.13 -32.84
N SER A 46 7.01 -0.52 -32.77
CA SER A 46 6.82 0.93 -32.83
C SER A 46 7.50 1.70 -31.69
N PHE A 47 7.76 1.07 -30.53
CA PHE A 47 8.34 1.77 -29.38
C PHE A 47 9.42 0.99 -28.63
N ARG A 48 9.75 -0.25 -29.04
CA ARG A 48 10.79 -1.04 -28.36
C ARG A 48 12.15 -0.32 -28.34
N GLU A 49 12.41 0.54 -29.32
CA GLU A 49 13.62 1.35 -29.39
C GLU A 49 13.51 2.73 -28.72
N HIS A 50 12.35 3.09 -28.16
CA HIS A 50 12.16 4.37 -27.49
C HIS A 50 13.05 4.47 -26.26
N GLU A 51 13.72 5.61 -26.07
CA GLU A 51 14.72 5.81 -25.03
C GLU A 51 14.15 5.52 -23.63
N ASP A 52 12.98 6.06 -23.31
CA ASP A 52 12.32 5.81 -22.02
C ASP A 52 12.07 4.33 -21.76
N TYR A 53 11.57 3.58 -22.74
CA TYR A 53 11.34 2.15 -22.57
C TYR A 53 12.65 1.38 -22.40
N LYS A 54 13.66 1.66 -23.23
CA LYS A 54 14.99 1.05 -23.15
C LYS A 54 15.65 1.33 -21.80
N LYS A 55 15.39 2.49 -21.21
CA LYS A 55 15.92 2.89 -19.91
C LYS A 55 15.18 2.25 -18.74
N GLN A 56 13.85 2.19 -18.79
CA GLN A 56 13.06 1.73 -17.64
C GLN A 56 12.80 0.22 -17.64
N CYS A 57 12.59 -0.40 -18.81
CA CYS A 57 12.27 -1.82 -18.88
C CYS A 57 13.32 -2.73 -18.20
N PRO A 58 14.63 -2.54 -18.40
CA PRO A 58 15.64 -3.37 -17.73
C PRO A 58 15.59 -3.30 -16.20
N LYS A 59 15.13 -2.18 -15.63
CA LYS A 59 14.94 -2.05 -14.18
C LYS A 59 13.79 -2.93 -13.69
N ILE A 60 12.69 -2.95 -14.43
CA ILE A 60 11.55 -3.82 -14.14
C ILE A 60 11.92 -5.29 -14.32
N ALA A 61 12.68 -5.61 -15.37
CA ALA A 61 13.19 -6.97 -15.62
C ALA A 61 14.12 -7.46 -14.49
N LYS A 62 14.98 -6.57 -13.96
CA LYS A 62 15.83 -6.83 -12.79
C LYS A 62 14.99 -7.10 -11.55
N TYR A 63 13.97 -6.28 -11.30
CA TYR A 63 13.05 -6.46 -10.18
C TYR A 63 12.28 -7.80 -10.27
N LEU A 64 11.74 -8.14 -11.44
CA LEU A 64 11.07 -9.43 -11.67
C LEU A 64 12.01 -10.61 -11.44
N THR A 65 13.27 -10.49 -11.84
CA THR A 65 14.31 -11.51 -11.60
C THR A 65 14.57 -11.67 -10.09
N HIS A 66 14.65 -10.57 -9.34
CA HIS A 66 14.78 -10.62 -7.89
C HIS A 66 13.59 -11.31 -7.22
N LEU A 67 12.36 -10.99 -7.64
CA LEU A 67 11.15 -11.65 -7.13
C LEU A 67 11.11 -13.16 -7.42
N ASN A 68 11.75 -13.62 -8.49
CA ASN A 68 11.84 -15.05 -8.78
C ASN A 68 12.71 -15.80 -7.77
N ASN A 69 13.74 -15.13 -7.24
CA ASN A 69 14.69 -15.71 -6.30
C ASN A 69 14.24 -15.59 -4.83
N SER A 70 13.19 -14.80 -4.54
CA SER A 70 12.61 -14.71 -3.20
C SER A 70 11.54 -15.78 -2.98
N GLU A 71 11.82 -16.75 -2.09
CA GLU A 71 10.91 -17.86 -1.73
C GLU A 71 9.75 -17.45 -0.79
N ASP A 72 9.59 -16.16 -0.49
CA ASP A 72 8.50 -15.74 0.40
C ASP A 72 7.12 -15.77 -0.27
N GLY A 73 6.09 -16.06 0.53
CA GLY A 73 4.69 -16.07 0.11
C GLY A 73 4.12 -14.67 -0.21
N ASP A 74 4.97 -13.65 -0.33
CA ASP A 74 4.58 -12.25 -0.49
C ASP A 74 4.56 -11.82 -1.97
N ASN A 75 4.96 -12.72 -2.87
CA ASN A 75 5.08 -12.50 -4.30
C ASN A 75 3.82 -11.91 -4.94
N PHE A 76 2.63 -12.39 -4.58
CA PHE A 76 1.37 -11.85 -5.09
C PHE A 76 1.20 -10.36 -4.77
N LYS A 77 1.48 -9.96 -3.52
CA LYS A 77 1.36 -8.57 -3.06
C LYS A 77 2.38 -7.66 -3.76
N ARG A 78 3.60 -8.16 -3.98
CA ARG A 78 4.64 -7.44 -4.74
C ARG A 78 4.29 -7.29 -6.22
N CYS A 79 3.63 -8.27 -6.82
CA CYS A 79 3.10 -8.15 -8.19
C CYS A 79 1.96 -7.14 -8.28
N ARG A 80 1.09 -7.06 -7.27
CA ARG A 80 0.06 -5.99 -7.17
C ARG A 80 0.70 -4.62 -7.04
N PHE A 81 1.69 -4.48 -6.18
CA PHE A 81 2.49 -3.25 -6.09
C PHE A 81 3.11 -2.89 -7.45
N LEU A 82 3.74 -3.85 -8.15
CA LEU A 82 4.34 -3.61 -9.45
C LEU A 82 3.30 -3.13 -10.46
N ASN A 83 2.11 -3.73 -10.52
CA ASN A 83 1.07 -3.25 -11.42
C ASN A 83 0.60 -1.83 -11.08
N TYR A 84 0.44 -1.51 -9.79
CA TYR A 84 0.13 -0.16 -9.33
C TYR A 84 1.22 0.84 -9.73
N LEU A 85 2.49 0.49 -9.54
CA LEU A 85 3.64 1.32 -9.91
C LEU A 85 3.64 1.64 -11.40
N LEU A 86 3.51 0.61 -12.24
CA LEU A 86 3.47 0.76 -13.70
C LEU A 86 2.28 1.61 -14.15
N ASN A 87 1.14 1.51 -13.46
CA ASN A 87 -0.03 2.35 -13.77
C ASN A 87 0.06 3.78 -13.20
N SER A 88 0.94 4.05 -12.23
CA SER A 88 0.98 5.31 -11.50
C SER A 88 2.09 6.26 -11.91
N GLU A 89 3.29 5.76 -12.22
CA GLU A 89 4.42 6.63 -12.53
C GLU A 89 4.57 6.84 -14.04
N LYS A 90 4.58 8.11 -14.45
CA LYS A 90 4.67 8.52 -15.86
C LYS A 90 5.88 7.92 -16.58
N ILE A 91 7.00 7.78 -15.87
CA ILE A 91 8.23 7.20 -16.43
C ILE A 91 8.04 5.77 -16.97
N TYR A 92 7.01 5.04 -16.50
CA TYR A 92 6.71 3.69 -16.95
C TYR A 92 5.50 3.62 -17.89
N ASN A 93 4.67 4.66 -18.01
CA ASN A 93 3.40 4.55 -18.73
C ASN A 93 3.06 5.71 -19.67
N GLN A 94 3.98 6.67 -19.80
CA GLN A 94 3.92 7.72 -20.80
C GLN A 94 5.15 7.59 -21.69
N ILE A 95 4.90 7.14 -22.92
CA ILE A 95 5.87 7.12 -24.01
C ILE A 95 5.18 7.85 -25.15
N ASP A 96 5.85 8.87 -25.71
CA ASP A 96 5.25 9.76 -26.69
C ASP A 96 4.67 8.99 -27.88
N SER A 97 3.47 9.38 -28.30
CA SER A 97 2.74 8.75 -29.42
C SER A 97 2.32 7.29 -29.20
N HIS A 98 2.40 6.77 -27.97
CA HIS A 98 1.96 5.41 -27.65
C HIS A 98 0.92 5.38 -26.52
N SER A 99 -0.05 4.46 -26.63
CA SER A 99 -1.10 4.35 -25.63
C SER A 99 -0.57 3.70 -24.35
N LYS A 100 -1.08 4.12 -23.18
CA LYS A 100 -0.80 3.46 -21.90
C LYS A 100 -1.08 1.95 -21.97
N SER A 101 -2.12 1.54 -22.70
CA SER A 101 -2.46 0.13 -22.90
C SER A 101 -1.33 -0.65 -23.57
N ASP A 102 -0.73 -0.12 -24.64
CA ASP A 102 0.36 -0.79 -25.35
C ASP A 102 1.61 -0.96 -24.46
N ILE A 103 1.89 0.05 -23.65
CA ILE A 103 3.04 0.07 -22.74
C ILE A 103 2.84 -0.95 -21.62
N ILE A 104 1.66 -0.96 -20.99
CA ILE A 104 1.32 -1.93 -19.95
C ILE A 104 1.28 -3.35 -20.51
N GLU A 105 0.79 -3.54 -21.74
CA GLU A 105 0.83 -4.84 -22.44
C GLU A 105 2.28 -5.34 -22.62
N ALA A 106 3.22 -4.45 -22.94
CA ALA A 106 4.64 -4.81 -23.05
C ALA A 106 5.22 -5.25 -21.69
N TYR A 107 4.91 -4.55 -20.60
CA TYR A 107 5.31 -5.01 -19.27
C TYR A 107 4.64 -6.32 -18.87
N ASN A 108 3.38 -6.54 -19.25
CA ASN A 108 2.72 -7.82 -19.06
C ASN A 108 3.49 -8.92 -19.80
N LYS A 109 3.81 -8.77 -21.09
CA LYS A 109 4.63 -9.75 -21.84
C LYS A 109 6.00 -10.00 -21.19
N LEU A 110 6.63 -8.97 -20.63
CA LEU A 110 7.89 -9.11 -19.89
C LEU A 110 7.74 -10.04 -18.68
N THR A 111 6.62 -10.00 -17.95
CA THR A 111 6.35 -10.92 -16.83
C THR A 111 6.34 -12.38 -17.22
N HIS A 112 5.90 -12.69 -18.45
CA HIS A 112 5.92 -14.04 -19.00
C HIS A 112 7.36 -14.49 -19.28
N LEU A 113 8.18 -13.63 -19.90
CA LEU A 113 9.59 -13.91 -20.19
C LEU A 113 10.44 -14.06 -18.91
N LYS A 114 10.01 -13.41 -17.83
CA LYS A 114 10.65 -13.49 -16.51
C LYS A 114 10.04 -14.53 -15.57
N TYR A 115 9.00 -15.23 -16.01
CA TYR A 115 8.29 -16.25 -15.23
C TYR A 115 7.81 -15.77 -13.86
N LYS A 116 7.51 -14.47 -13.72
CA LYS A 116 7.08 -13.87 -12.45
C LYS A 116 6.08 -12.76 -12.66
N CYS A 117 5.04 -12.70 -11.82
CA CYS A 117 3.90 -11.78 -11.97
C CYS A 117 3.04 -12.01 -13.23
N TYR A 118 3.10 -13.21 -13.82
CA TYR A 118 2.29 -13.62 -14.96
C TYR A 118 0.81 -13.30 -14.73
N GLY A 119 0.16 -12.60 -15.66
CA GLY A 119 -1.27 -12.27 -15.59
C GLY A 119 -1.65 -11.31 -14.45
N ASN A 120 -0.68 -10.70 -13.76
CA ASN A 120 -0.94 -9.73 -12.68
C ASN A 120 -0.70 -8.28 -13.11
N ILE A 121 -0.23 -8.06 -14.34
CA ILE A 121 0.02 -6.73 -14.90
C ILE A 121 -1.05 -6.40 -15.94
N GLY A 122 -1.70 -5.25 -15.77
CA GLY A 122 -2.84 -4.81 -16.57
C GLY A 122 -3.29 -3.40 -16.20
N LEU A 123 -4.19 -2.82 -16.99
CA LEU A 123 -4.76 -1.51 -16.67
C LEU A 123 -5.59 -1.61 -15.39
N ILE A 124 -5.41 -0.65 -14.48
CA ILE A 124 -6.27 -0.52 -13.29
C ILE A 124 -7.44 0.38 -13.67
N LYS A 125 -8.66 -0.06 -13.34
CA LYS A 125 -9.89 0.73 -13.53
C LYS A 125 -9.77 2.10 -12.85
N ASP A 126 -10.22 3.16 -13.52
CA ASP A 126 -9.89 4.54 -13.12
C ASP A 126 -10.41 4.93 -11.71
N ASP A 127 -11.58 4.44 -11.32
CA ASP A 127 -12.15 4.64 -9.99
C ASP A 127 -11.31 3.98 -8.89
N ILE A 128 -10.93 2.71 -9.09
CA ILE A 128 -10.03 1.97 -8.19
C ILE A 128 -8.67 2.67 -8.14
N PHE A 129 -8.12 3.01 -9.30
CA PHE A 129 -6.80 3.64 -9.41
C PHE A 129 -6.74 4.98 -8.66
N SER A 130 -7.76 5.83 -8.79
CA SER A 130 -7.84 7.12 -8.09
C SER A 130 -7.85 6.93 -6.57
N GLN A 131 -8.60 5.95 -6.07
CA GLN A 131 -8.64 5.62 -4.65
C GLN A 131 -7.32 5.03 -4.15
N LEU A 132 -6.66 4.19 -4.94
CA LEU A 132 -5.34 3.65 -4.61
C LEU A 132 -4.27 4.74 -4.54
N GLN A 133 -4.32 5.75 -5.40
CA GLN A 133 -3.40 6.88 -5.33
C GLN A 133 -3.52 7.66 -4.02
N ILE A 134 -4.74 7.85 -3.51
CA ILE A 134 -5.00 8.50 -2.21
C ILE A 134 -4.41 7.64 -1.09
N LEU A 135 -4.72 6.35 -1.06
CA LEU A 135 -4.24 5.43 -0.03
C LEU A 135 -2.71 5.30 -0.05
N TYR A 136 -2.11 5.19 -1.24
CA TYR A 136 -0.66 5.12 -1.38
C TYR A 136 0.01 6.36 -0.80
N LYS A 137 -0.48 7.57 -1.11
CA LYS A 137 0.08 8.81 -0.56
C LYS A 137 -0.02 8.84 0.97
N LEU A 138 -1.19 8.50 1.52
CA LEU A 138 -1.37 8.40 2.98
C LEU A 138 -0.34 7.46 3.61
N TYR A 139 -0.20 6.25 3.07
CA TYR A 139 0.74 5.26 3.60
C TYR A 139 2.21 5.63 3.36
N ASP A 140 2.53 6.31 2.27
CA ASP A 140 3.88 6.79 1.97
C ASP A 140 4.30 7.89 2.95
N SER A 141 3.44 8.89 3.18
CA SER A 141 3.68 9.93 4.19
C SER A 141 3.81 9.31 5.59
N PHE A 142 2.94 8.35 5.95
CA PHE A 142 3.05 7.61 7.21
C PHE A 142 4.35 6.80 7.34
N TYR A 143 4.76 6.10 6.27
CA TYR A 143 6.01 5.35 6.23
C TYR A 143 7.22 6.27 6.43
N LYS A 144 7.19 7.46 5.82
CA LYS A 144 8.23 8.50 5.99
C LYS A 144 8.30 9.04 7.42
N ILE A 145 7.17 9.21 8.12
CA ILE A 145 7.14 9.59 9.55
C ILE A 145 7.73 8.46 10.41
N LYS A 146 7.37 7.21 10.10
CA LYS A 146 7.76 6.03 10.90
C LYS A 146 9.26 5.72 10.85
N ILE A 147 9.91 5.94 9.71
CA ILE A 147 11.36 5.77 9.56
C ILE A 147 12.04 7.01 10.15
N LYS A 148 12.57 6.85 11.37
CA LYS A 148 13.12 7.90 12.23
C LYS A 148 14.57 8.32 11.92
N ASP A 149 15.16 7.93 10.79
CA ASP A 149 16.58 8.20 10.50
C ASP A 149 16.88 9.70 10.43
N ASP A 150 17.41 10.30 11.51
CA ASP A 150 17.85 11.70 11.66
C ASP A 150 17.05 12.74 10.84
N LYS A 151 15.74 12.53 10.71
CA LYS A 151 14.90 13.40 9.89
C LYS A 151 14.64 14.67 10.66
N GLU A 152 14.85 15.79 9.99
CA GLU A 152 14.44 17.08 10.51
C GLU A 152 12.94 17.06 10.87
N ASP A 153 12.61 17.61 12.03
CA ASP A 153 11.24 17.80 12.52
C ASP A 153 10.32 18.35 11.42
N LYS A 154 10.84 19.26 10.59
CA LYS A 154 10.13 19.84 9.45
C LYS A 154 9.59 18.77 8.49
N ILE A 155 10.40 17.79 8.10
CA ILE A 155 10.00 16.71 7.18
C ILE A 155 8.90 15.85 7.81
N ILE A 156 9.04 15.53 9.10
CA ILE A 156 8.04 14.76 9.83
C ILE A 156 6.70 15.52 9.84
N CYS A 157 6.72 16.82 10.14
CA CYS A 157 5.51 17.63 10.21
C CYS A 157 4.87 17.88 8.83
N GLU A 158 5.65 18.01 7.76
CA GLU A 158 5.13 18.11 6.39
C GLU A 158 4.38 16.84 5.99
N ASN A 159 4.95 15.66 6.23
CA ASN A 159 4.29 14.38 5.94
C ASN A 159 3.04 14.15 6.82
N ALA A 160 3.08 14.57 8.08
CA ALA A 160 1.93 14.50 8.96
C ALA A 160 0.81 15.45 8.50
N GLY A 161 1.17 16.67 8.07
CA GLY A 161 0.22 17.63 7.49
C GLY A 161 -0.46 17.11 6.23
N GLU A 162 0.30 16.50 5.31
CA GLU A 162 -0.24 15.85 4.12
C GLU A 162 -1.22 14.73 4.48
N SER A 163 -0.87 13.91 5.48
CA SER A 163 -1.74 12.83 5.97
C SER A 163 -3.08 13.36 6.50
N VAL A 164 -3.05 14.42 7.32
CA VAL A 164 -4.25 15.07 7.86
C VAL A 164 -5.12 15.65 6.75
N GLN A 165 -4.50 16.32 5.78
CA GLN A 165 -5.22 16.92 4.66
C GLN A 165 -5.92 15.87 3.79
N LEU A 166 -5.20 14.83 3.36
CA LEU A 166 -5.75 13.76 2.53
C LEU A 166 -6.85 12.98 3.26
N TYR A 167 -6.67 12.72 4.55
CA TYR A 167 -7.71 12.11 5.38
C TYR A 167 -8.96 12.99 5.44
N GLY A 168 -8.80 14.28 5.75
CA GLY A 168 -9.91 15.23 5.89
C GLY A 168 -10.71 15.40 4.60
N GLN A 169 -10.05 15.42 3.43
CA GLN A 169 -10.70 15.50 2.12
C GLN A 169 -11.63 14.30 1.83
N ASN A 170 -11.35 13.14 2.43
CA ASN A 170 -12.11 11.90 2.22
C ASN A 170 -13.02 11.53 3.40
N TYR A 171 -12.98 12.32 4.49
CA TYR A 171 -13.69 12.02 5.73
C TYR A 171 -15.21 11.92 5.54
N GLU A 172 -15.84 12.95 4.97
CA GLU A 172 -17.30 13.00 4.82
C GLU A 172 -17.84 11.94 3.85
N TYR A 173 -17.07 11.62 2.80
CA TYR A 173 -17.37 10.52 1.90
C TYR A 173 -17.38 9.20 2.68
N CYS A 174 -16.31 8.91 3.41
CA CYS A 174 -16.18 7.64 4.12
C CYS A 174 -17.08 7.53 5.35
N ARG A 175 -17.53 8.65 5.92
CA ARG A 175 -18.57 8.65 6.96
C ARG A 175 -19.89 8.08 6.44
N LYS A 176 -20.26 8.39 5.19
CA LYS A 176 -21.48 7.87 4.54
C LYS A 176 -21.29 6.46 3.97
N ASN A 177 -20.05 6.15 3.57
CA ASN A 177 -19.70 4.94 2.82
C ASN A 177 -18.73 4.03 3.58
N SER A 178 -18.86 3.94 4.91
CA SER A 178 -17.84 3.31 5.77
C SER A 178 -17.54 1.86 5.44
N LYS A 179 -18.48 1.13 4.83
CA LYS A 179 -18.32 -0.27 4.42
C LYS A 179 -17.55 -0.46 3.11
N GLU A 180 -17.33 0.59 2.34
CA GLU A 180 -16.54 0.50 1.11
C GLU A 180 -15.08 0.17 1.43
N LYS A 181 -14.42 -0.61 0.55
CA LYS A 181 -13.05 -1.10 0.76
C LYS A 181 -12.06 0.03 0.95
N PHE A 182 -12.14 1.08 0.13
CA PHE A 182 -11.35 2.29 0.31
C PHE A 182 -11.52 2.92 1.69
N CYS A 183 -12.77 3.04 2.17
CA CYS A 183 -13.06 3.63 3.47
C CYS A 183 -12.63 2.75 4.64
N GLN A 184 -12.71 1.42 4.49
CA GLN A 184 -12.13 0.49 5.47
C GLN A 184 -10.61 0.67 5.59
N GLN A 185 -9.90 0.90 4.48
CA GLN A 185 -8.47 1.24 4.52
C GLN A 185 -8.22 2.61 5.15
N LEU A 186 -9.06 3.61 4.89
CA LEU A 186 -8.95 4.94 5.52
C LEU A 186 -9.18 4.88 7.04
N ILE A 187 -10.13 4.06 7.50
CA ILE A 187 -10.36 3.76 8.93
C ILE A 187 -9.15 3.04 9.54
N HIS A 188 -8.56 2.09 8.81
CA HIS A 188 -7.36 1.40 9.28
C HIS A 188 -6.17 2.37 9.42
N PHE A 189 -5.97 3.23 8.41
CA PHE A 189 -4.96 4.28 8.42
C PHE A 189 -5.11 5.22 9.62
N GLN A 190 -6.34 5.66 9.90
CA GLN A 190 -6.64 6.53 11.04
C GLN A 190 -6.10 5.96 12.36
N LYS A 191 -6.33 4.66 12.60
CA LYS A 191 -5.87 3.96 13.81
C LYS A 191 -4.35 3.96 13.90
N LEU A 192 -3.67 3.68 12.79
CA LEU A 192 -2.20 3.67 12.71
C LEU A 192 -1.60 5.06 12.93
N TYR A 193 -2.15 6.08 12.26
CA TYR A 193 -1.70 7.47 12.37
C TYR A 193 -1.84 7.98 13.81
N ASN A 194 -3.03 7.81 14.41
CA ASN A 194 -3.29 8.26 15.78
C ASN A 194 -2.36 7.58 16.79
N GLU A 195 -2.01 6.31 16.57
CA GLU A 195 -1.05 5.61 17.44
C GLU A 195 0.37 6.16 17.29
N LEU A 196 0.83 6.38 16.05
CA LEU A 196 2.16 6.93 15.78
C LEU A 196 2.32 8.34 16.33
N MET A 197 1.32 9.20 16.09
CA MET A 197 1.39 10.63 16.39
C MET A 197 1.20 10.97 17.86
N LYS A 198 0.74 10.04 18.71
CA LYS A 198 0.74 10.21 20.18
C LYS A 198 2.12 10.59 20.72
N ASN A 199 3.18 10.09 20.10
CA ASN A 199 4.56 10.27 20.54
C ASN A 199 5.31 11.38 19.78
N VAL A 200 4.64 12.08 18.86
CA VAL A 200 5.22 13.16 18.05
C VAL A 200 4.78 14.51 18.63
N THR A 201 5.71 15.26 19.24
CA THR A 201 5.41 16.47 20.02
C THR A 201 5.88 17.78 19.37
N ASN A 202 6.73 17.68 18.35
CA ASN A 202 7.38 18.79 17.64
C ASN A 202 6.49 19.44 16.56
N CYS A 203 5.38 18.80 16.16
CA CYS A 203 4.49 19.30 15.10
C CYS A 203 3.30 20.12 15.62
N SER A 204 3.57 21.31 16.18
CA SER A 204 2.55 22.15 16.84
C SER A 204 1.36 22.59 15.98
N LYS A 205 1.51 22.61 14.65
CA LYS A 205 0.45 23.01 13.70
C LYS A 205 -0.31 21.85 13.06
N VAL A 206 0.08 20.61 13.36
CA VAL A 206 -0.50 19.42 12.73
C VAL A 206 -1.30 18.65 13.79
N SER A 207 -2.51 18.24 13.44
CA SER A 207 -3.29 17.40 14.35
C SER A 207 -2.59 16.06 14.56
N ASN A 208 -2.35 15.71 15.82
CA ASN A 208 -1.89 14.38 16.22
C ASN A 208 -3.04 13.37 16.33
N TYR A 209 -4.27 13.79 16.02
CA TYR A 209 -5.47 12.98 16.09
C TYR A 209 -6.38 13.21 14.88
N LEU A 210 -6.76 12.11 14.23
CA LEU A 210 -7.76 12.06 13.17
C LEU A 210 -9.10 11.59 13.76
N PRO A 211 -10.23 12.25 13.44
CA PRO A 211 -11.55 11.92 13.99
C PRO A 211 -12.07 10.57 13.46
N ASN A 212 -12.87 9.85 14.25
CA ASN A 212 -13.45 8.57 13.82
C ASN A 212 -14.42 8.75 12.63
N ILE A 213 -14.26 7.91 11.60
CA ILE A 213 -15.20 7.77 10.48
C ILE A 213 -16.38 6.87 10.87
N GLU A 214 -16.14 5.85 11.71
CA GLU A 214 -17.21 5.10 12.34
C GLU A 214 -17.92 6.04 13.33
N THR A 215 -18.94 6.76 12.85
CA THR A 215 -19.98 7.20 13.75
C THR A 215 -20.60 5.93 14.29
N ASP A 216 -20.66 5.77 15.61
CA ASP A 216 -21.71 4.97 16.19
C ASP A 216 -22.98 5.38 15.44
N PHE A 217 -23.51 4.49 14.61
CA PHE A 217 -24.91 4.59 14.26
C PHE A 217 -25.58 4.42 15.61
N ILE A 218 -25.79 5.52 16.33
CA ILE A 218 -26.89 5.61 17.25
C ILE A 218 -28.07 5.42 16.31
N SER A 219 -28.42 4.13 16.13
CA SER A 219 -29.71 3.69 15.66
C SER A 219 -30.69 4.67 16.26
N PRO A 220 -31.58 5.32 15.49
CA PRO A 220 -32.56 6.21 16.09
C PRO A 220 -33.18 5.41 17.22
N ILE A 221 -32.91 5.84 18.46
CA ILE A 221 -33.41 5.15 19.64
C ILE A 221 -34.90 5.32 19.51
N ILE A 222 -35.56 4.30 18.96
CA ILE A 222 -36.99 4.18 19.05
C ILE A 222 -37.21 4.08 20.55
N LEU A 223 -37.73 5.16 21.14
CA LEU A 223 -38.22 5.23 22.52
C LEU A 223 -39.42 4.28 22.65
N THR A 224 -39.21 2.98 22.49
CA THR A 224 -40.12 1.97 23.01
C THR A 224 -39.60 1.59 24.38
N SER A 225 -40.28 2.14 25.38
CA SER A 225 -40.54 1.58 26.69
C SER A 225 -39.62 0.43 27.11
N VAL A 226 -38.77 0.74 28.08
CA VAL A 226 -37.94 -0.18 28.86
C VAL A 226 -38.72 -1.44 29.27
N ILE A 227 -38.29 -2.60 28.76
CA ILE A 227 -38.50 -3.89 29.43
C ILE A 227 -37.12 -4.49 29.67
N PHE A 228 -36.71 -4.48 30.93
CA PHE A 228 -35.49 -5.14 31.39
C PHE A 228 -35.64 -6.66 31.23
N THR A 229 -34.92 -7.25 30.27
CA THR A 229 -34.61 -8.69 30.27
C THR A 229 -33.15 -8.90 30.65
N PRO A 230 -32.82 -9.83 31.57
CA PRO A 230 -31.45 -10.04 32.02
C PRO A 230 -30.69 -10.91 31.01
N LEU A 231 -30.12 -10.27 29.98
CA LEU A 231 -29.23 -10.90 28.99
C LEU A 231 -27.87 -10.17 28.90
N GLY A 232 -27.42 -9.59 30.02
CA GLY A 232 -26.18 -8.79 30.10
C GLY A 232 -24.87 -9.58 30.19
N SER A 233 -24.89 -10.90 30.39
CA SER A 233 -23.66 -11.66 30.70
C SER A 233 -22.90 -12.18 29.48
N TRP A 234 -23.50 -12.20 28.29
CA TRP A 234 -22.83 -12.73 27.09
C TRP A 234 -22.07 -11.65 26.30
N LEU A 235 -22.57 -10.41 26.29
CA LEU A 235 -21.97 -9.28 25.57
C LEU A 235 -20.63 -8.82 26.18
N LEU A 236 -20.48 -8.94 27.50
CA LEU A 236 -19.20 -8.66 28.18
C LEU A 236 -18.13 -9.71 27.82
N LYS A 237 -18.52 -10.98 27.65
CA LYS A 237 -17.60 -12.08 27.33
C LYS A 237 -17.01 -11.93 25.91
N GLN A 238 -17.81 -11.47 24.94
CA GLN A 238 -17.33 -11.23 23.56
C GLN A 238 -16.34 -10.07 23.46
N ARG A 239 -16.53 -8.98 24.22
CA ARG A 239 -15.57 -7.85 24.24
C ARG A 239 -14.21 -8.25 24.82
N VAL A 240 -14.21 -9.06 25.89
CA VAL A 240 -12.98 -9.55 26.50
C VAL A 240 -12.20 -10.45 25.53
N MET A 241 -12.87 -11.41 24.87
CA MET A 241 -12.19 -12.29 23.90
C MET A 241 -11.62 -11.53 22.69
N LYS A 242 -12.33 -10.53 22.14
CA LYS A 242 -11.81 -9.72 21.03
C LYS A 242 -10.56 -8.94 21.40
N LYS A 243 -10.48 -8.41 22.64
CA LYS A 243 -9.29 -7.69 23.12
C LYS A 243 -8.08 -8.62 23.23
N THR A 244 -8.27 -9.83 23.79
CA THR A 244 -7.20 -10.84 23.91
C THR A 244 -6.64 -11.26 22.55
N ILE A 245 -7.49 -11.44 21.53
CA ILE A 245 -7.04 -11.82 20.17
C ILE A 245 -6.19 -10.70 19.53
N ILE A 246 -6.59 -9.43 19.68
CA ILE A 246 -5.83 -8.30 19.14
C ILE A 246 -4.47 -8.17 19.84
N ASP A 247 -4.43 -8.35 21.16
CA ASP A 247 -3.19 -8.29 21.93
C ASP A 247 -2.22 -9.41 21.54
N ASP A 248 -2.72 -10.63 21.27
CA ASP A 248 -1.90 -11.75 20.79
C ASP A 248 -1.35 -11.53 19.38
N ILE A 249 -2.15 -10.95 18.47
CA ILE A 249 -1.70 -10.59 17.11
C ILE A 249 -0.59 -9.53 17.18
N ASN A 250 -0.79 -8.49 17.99
CA ASN A 250 0.21 -7.42 18.16
C ASN A 250 1.51 -7.95 18.77
N LYS A 251 1.41 -8.82 19.78
CA LYS A 251 2.57 -9.47 20.41
C LYS A 251 3.33 -10.37 19.44
N LYS A 252 2.62 -11.10 18.57
CA LYS A 252 3.24 -11.95 17.54
C LYS A 252 3.97 -11.11 16.49
N ASN A 253 3.35 -10.03 16.02
CA ASN A 253 3.95 -9.10 15.06
C ASN A 253 5.22 -8.39 15.61
N LEU A 254 5.21 -8.02 16.89
CA LEU A 254 6.38 -7.46 17.58
C LEU A 254 7.55 -8.47 17.65
N LYS A 255 7.27 -9.72 17.99
CA LYS A 255 8.29 -10.78 18.03
C LYS A 255 8.88 -11.09 16.66
N LEU A 256 8.04 -11.15 15.61
CA LEU A 256 8.51 -11.32 14.24
C LEU A 256 9.42 -10.16 13.78
N SER A 257 9.05 -8.92 14.13
CA SER A 257 9.88 -7.74 13.82
C SER A 257 11.19 -7.69 14.60
N GLN A 258 11.27 -8.30 15.78
CA GLN A 258 12.51 -8.39 16.54
C GLN A 258 13.40 -9.48 15.96
N ASN A 259 12.84 -10.66 15.66
CA ASN A 259 13.58 -11.77 15.08
C ASN A 259 14.20 -11.41 13.72
N SER A 260 13.47 -10.68 12.86
CA SER A 260 14.01 -10.22 11.57
C SER A 260 15.22 -9.29 11.74
N LYS A 261 15.21 -8.42 12.76
CA LYS A 261 16.34 -7.53 13.06
C LYS A 261 17.55 -8.27 13.65
N TYR A 262 17.31 -9.34 14.40
CA TYR A 262 18.40 -10.19 14.91
C TYR A 262 19.07 -11.00 13.79
N GLU A 263 18.31 -11.45 12.81
CA GLU A 263 18.86 -12.14 11.63
C GLU A 263 19.67 -11.19 10.73
N GLU A 264 19.19 -9.95 10.51
CA GLU A 264 19.93 -8.92 9.75
C GLU A 264 21.29 -8.58 10.41
N ASN A 265 21.36 -8.48 11.74
CA ASN A 265 22.60 -8.16 12.46
C ASN A 265 23.61 -9.32 12.53
N ASN A 266 23.19 -10.56 12.28
CA ASN A 266 24.07 -11.73 12.29
C ASN A 266 24.63 -12.06 10.91
N LEU A 267 24.06 -11.52 9.83
CA LEU A 267 24.62 -11.61 8.47
C LEU A 267 25.66 -10.52 8.15
N SER A 268 25.83 -9.52 9.03
CA SER A 268 26.79 -8.43 8.86
C SER A 268 28.09 -8.60 9.66
N LYS A 269 28.47 -9.84 10.02
CA LYS A 269 29.73 -10.18 10.68
C LYS A 269 30.54 -11.18 9.87
#